data_AF-A0A1F8QA03-F1
#
_entry.id   AF-A0A1F8QA03-F1
#
_cell.length_a   1.000
_cell.length_b   1.000
_cell.length_c   1.000
_cell.angle_alpha   90.00
_cell.angle_beta   90.00
_cell.angle_gamma   90.00
#
_symmetry.space_group_name_H-M   'P 1'
#
loop_
_entity.id
_entity.type
_entity.pdbx_description
1 polymer ?
#
loop_
_entity_poly.entity_id
_entity_poly.type
_entity_poly.pdbx_seq_one_letter_code
_entity_poly.pdbx_strand_id
1 'polypeptide(L)'
;MSVPGRLATIVLALVHGVAGMVVFLLPSILAAQGRMAPGFGLVGLGGALIGLGGLLLSFLKTGRPIVSREIILGILPGLLLLMTIAFVSGFALA
;
A
#
# COMPACT_ATOMS: atom_id res chain seq x y z
N MET A 1 -13.07 18.10 15.26
CA MET A 1 -12.67 17.72 13.88
C MET A 1 -13.90 17.83 13.01
N SER A 2 -13.91 18.73 12.03
CA SER A 2 -14.98 18.80 11.03
C SER A 2 -15.01 17.49 10.24
N VAL A 3 -16.17 16.85 10.17
CA VAL A 3 -16.35 15.66 9.33
C VAL A 3 -16.16 16.12 7.88
N PRO A 4 -15.22 15.52 7.12
CA PRO A 4 -15.07 15.83 5.70
C PRO A 4 -16.41 15.66 5.00
N GLY A 5 -16.79 16.63 4.17
CA GLY A 5 -18.02 16.52 3.38
C GLY A 5 -18.00 15.29 2.47
N ARG A 6 -19.18 14.75 2.14
CA ARG A 6 -19.36 13.55 1.30
C ARG A 6 -18.52 13.59 0.02
N LEU A 7 -18.45 14.76 -0.62
CA LEU A 7 -17.65 15.00 -1.82
C LEU A 7 -16.15 14.77 -1.56
N ALA A 8 -15.61 15.32 -0.48
CA ALA A 8 -14.20 15.16 -0.13
C ALA A 8 -13.83 13.70 0.12
N THR A 9 -14.71 12.92 0.76
CA THR A 9 -14.49 11.48 0.97
C THR A 9 -14.48 10.71 -0.34
N ILE A 10 -15.39 11.01 -1.27
CA ILE A 10 -15.43 10.36 -2.60
C ILE A 10 -14.17 10.69 -3.38
N VAL A 11 -13.76 11.96 -3.42
CA VAL A 11 -12.54 12.40 -4.09
C VAL A 11 -11.32 11.70 -3.50
N LEU A 12 -11.22 11.66 -2.17
CA LEU A 12 -10.13 10.96 -1.49
C LEU A 12 -10.11 9.48 -1.85
N ALA A 13 -11.25 8.79 -1.80
CA ALA A 13 -11.34 7.36 -2.12
C ALA A 13 -10.87 7.06 -3.55
N LEU A 14 -11.28 7.88 -4.52
CA LEU A 14 -10.89 7.72 -5.92
C LEU A 14 -9.40 8.02 -6.12
N VAL A 15 -8.92 9.19 -5.69
CA VAL A 15 -7.53 9.62 -5.91
C VAL A 15 -6.57 8.71 -5.17
N HIS A 16 -6.85 8.39 -3.91
CA HIS A 16 -6.01 7.49 -3.12
C HIS A 16 -6.02 6.07 -3.70
N GLY A 17 -7.19 5.56 -4.10
CA GLY A 17 -7.30 4.23 -4.70
C GLY A 17 -6.50 4.13 -5.99
N VAL A 18 -6.64 5.10 -6.90
CA VAL A 18 -5.87 5.14 -8.15
C VAL A 18 -4.37 5.27 -7.85
N ALA A 19 -3.98 6.17 -6.95
CA ALA A 19 -2.58 6.33 -6.58
C ALA A 19 -1.98 5.03 -6.01
N GLY A 20 -2.70 4.33 -5.13
CA GLY A 20 -2.27 3.04 -4.59
C GLY A 20 -2.08 1.98 -5.67
N MET A 21 -3.03 1.90 -6.63
CA MET A 21 -2.91 0.99 -7.77
C MET A 21 -1.71 1.33 -8.65
N VAL A 22 -1.44 2.62 -8.90
CA VAL A 22 -0.28 3.06 -9.67
C VAL A 22 1.02 2.68 -8.97
N VAL A 23 1.14 2.95 -7.66
CA VAL A 23 2.35 2.65 -6.87
C VAL A 23 2.64 1.14 -6.83
N PHE A 24 1.61 0.29 -6.80
CA PHE A 24 1.78 -1.16 -6.85
C PHE A 24 2.07 -1.67 -8.28
N LEU A 25 1.21 -1.36 -9.24
CA LEU A 25 1.23 -1.99 -10.56
C LEU A 25 2.32 -1.44 -11.46
N LEU A 26 2.56 -0.13 -11.47
CA LEU A 26 3.46 0.46 -12.46
C LEU A 26 4.90 -0.05 -12.32
N PRO A 27 5.53 -0.07 -11.12
CA PRO A 27 6.89 -0.63 -10.98
C PRO A 27 6.94 -2.12 -11.32
N SER A 28 5.92 -2.87 -10.91
CA SER A 28 5.80 -4.31 -11.18
C SER A 28 5.75 -4.60 -12.69
N ILE A 29 4.92 -3.86 -13.42
CA ILE A 29 4.76 -4.00 -14.87
C ILE A 29 6.03 -3.59 -15.60
N LEU A 30 6.64 -2.46 -15.23
CA LEU A 30 7.85 -1.97 -15.91
C LEU A 30 9.04 -2.92 -15.71
N ALA A 31 9.21 -3.46 -14.50
CA ALA A 31 10.22 -4.49 -14.23
C ALA A 31 9.94 -5.78 -14.99
N ALA A 32 8.68 -6.26 -15.01
CA ALA A 32 8.31 -7.48 -15.73
C ALA A 32 8.45 -7.36 -17.26
N GLN A 33 8.26 -6.16 -17.81
CA GLN A 33 8.48 -5.87 -19.23
C GLN A 33 9.96 -5.66 -19.60
N GLY A 34 10.88 -5.71 -18.62
CA GLY A 34 12.30 -5.41 -18.84
C GLY A 34 12.59 -3.95 -19.20
N ARG A 35 11.66 -3.03 -18.92
CA ARG A 35 11.82 -1.58 -19.19
C ARG A 35 12.55 -0.85 -18.07
N MET A 36 12.73 -1.50 -16.92
CA MET A 36 13.46 -1.04 -15.74
C MET A 36 14.29 -2.20 -15.21
N ALA A 37 15.27 -1.93 -14.35
CA ALA A 37 16.03 -3.00 -13.71
C ALA A 37 15.08 -3.93 -12.93
N PRO A 38 15.33 -5.26 -12.89
CA PRO A 38 14.46 -6.20 -12.19
C PRO A 38 14.24 -5.85 -10.71
N GLY A 39 15.24 -5.22 -10.06
CA GLY A 39 15.16 -4.74 -8.69
C GLY A 39 14.05 -3.71 -8.46
N PHE A 40 13.67 -2.93 -9.48
CA PHE A 40 12.57 -1.97 -9.39
C PHE A 40 11.22 -2.62 -9.06
N GLY A 41 11.07 -3.93 -9.33
CA GLY A 41 9.88 -4.69 -8.93
C GLY A 41 9.65 -4.70 -7.41
N LEU A 42 10.70 -4.50 -6.60
CA LEU A 42 10.57 -4.39 -5.14
C LEU A 42 9.80 -3.12 -4.72
N VAL A 43 9.82 -2.06 -5.53
CA VAL A 43 8.95 -0.88 -5.30
C VAL A 43 7.49 -1.28 -5.43
N GLY A 44 7.15 -2.10 -6.43
CA GLY A 44 5.81 -2.66 -6.58
C GLY A 44 5.42 -3.53 -5.39
N LEU A 45 6.34 -4.39 -4.91
CA LEU A 45 6.13 -5.18 -3.69
C LEU A 45 5.88 -4.30 -2.45
N GLY A 46 6.66 -3.23 -2.26
CA GLY A 46 6.44 -2.25 -1.20
C GLY A 46 5.05 -1.62 -1.27
N GLY A 47 4.60 -1.26 -2.48
CA GLY A 47 3.24 -0.78 -2.76
C GLY A 47 2.15 -1.79 -2.37
N ALA A 48 2.35 -3.08 -2.67
CA ALA A 48 1.43 -4.14 -2.27
C ALA A 48 1.37 -4.30 -0.74
N LEU A 49 2.52 -4.26 -0.06
CA LEU A 49 2.60 -4.39 1.40
C LEU A 49 1.84 -3.27 2.12
N ILE A 50 2.05 -2.00 1.73
CA ILE A 50 1.29 -0.88 2.34
C ILE A 50 -0.19 -0.94 1.97
N GLY A 51 -0.52 -1.35 0.74
CA GLY A 51 -1.91 -1.57 0.32
C GLY A 51 -2.63 -2.57 1.21
N LEU A 52 -1.99 -3.71 1.50
CA LEU A 52 -2.49 -4.72 2.44
C LEU A 52 -2.71 -4.13 3.85
N GLY A 53 -1.72 -3.40 4.37
CA GLY A 53 -1.84 -2.72 5.67
C GLY A 53 -3.02 -1.74 5.69
N GLY A 54 -3.20 -0.93 4.64
CA GLY A 54 -4.32 0.00 4.51
C GLY A 54 -5.69 -0.70 4.45
N LEU A 55 -5.79 -1.80 3.71
CA LEU A 55 -7.00 -2.64 3.64
C LEU A 55 -7.36 -3.22 5.01
N LEU A 56 -6.40 -3.79 5.74
CA LEU A 56 -6.61 -4.33 7.10
C LEU A 56 -7.14 -3.25 8.05
N LEU A 57 -6.53 -2.07 8.04
CA LEU A 57 -6.97 -0.93 8.86
C LEU A 57 -8.34 -0.41 8.46
N SER A 58 -8.68 -0.43 7.16
CA SER A 58 -10.01 -0.06 6.68
C SER A 58 -11.09 -1.01 7.20
N PHE A 59 -10.87 -2.32 7.13
CA PHE A 59 -11.80 -3.31 7.68
C PHE A 59 -11.98 -3.15 9.20
N LEU A 60 -10.89 -2.90 9.92
CA LEU A 60 -10.92 -2.60 11.35
C LEU A 60 -11.78 -1.36 11.64
N LYS A 61 -11.62 -0.28 10.87
CA LYS A 61 -12.39 0.97 11.02
C LYS A 61 -13.88 0.77 10.74
N THR A 62 -14.25 -0.11 9.82
CA THR A 62 -15.67 -0.39 9.49
C THR A 62 -16.38 -1.30 10.50
N GLY A 63 -15.69 -1.79 11.54
CA GLY A 63 -16.26 -2.70 12.53
C GLY A 63 -16.49 -4.12 12.02
N ARG A 64 -16.00 -4.44 10.81
CA ARG A 64 -16.02 -5.77 10.20
C ARG A 64 -14.59 -6.26 9.95
N PRO A 65 -13.79 -6.44 11.02
CA PRO A 65 -12.42 -6.90 10.88
C PRO A 65 -12.37 -8.31 10.28
N ILE A 66 -11.52 -8.51 9.27
CA ILE A 66 -11.22 -9.85 8.72
C ILE A 66 -10.35 -10.64 9.72
N VAL A 67 -9.52 -9.93 10.48
CA VAL A 67 -8.59 -10.45 11.48
C VAL A 67 -8.68 -9.60 12.74
N SER A 68 -8.45 -10.15 13.94
CA SER A 68 -8.59 -9.40 15.20
C SER A 68 -7.71 -8.15 15.24
N ARG A 69 -8.16 -7.13 16.00
CA ARG A 69 -7.44 -5.87 16.17
C ARG A 69 -6.04 -6.09 16.73
N GLU A 70 -5.90 -7.02 17.67
CA GLU A 70 -4.65 -7.38 18.33
C GLU A 70 -3.65 -7.94 17.31
N ILE A 71 -4.11 -8.81 16.40
CA ILE A 71 -3.26 -9.34 15.34
C ILE A 71 -2.87 -8.23 14.37
N ILE A 72 -3.83 -7.41 13.89
CA ILE A 72 -3.54 -6.33 12.93
C ILE A 72 -2.47 -5.38 13.50
N LEU A 73 -2.65 -4.92 14.73
CA LEU A 73 -1.72 -3.99 15.38
C LEU A 73 -0.40 -4.67 15.77
N GLY A 74 -0.40 -5.98 16.02
CA GLY A 74 0.82 -6.75 16.26
C GLY A 74 1.69 -6.94 15.02
N ILE A 75 1.09 -7.15 13.85
CA ILE A 75 1.83 -7.34 12.58
C ILE A 75 2.19 -6.03 11.88
N LEU A 76 1.45 -4.94 12.14
CA LEU A 76 1.60 -3.66 11.44
C LEU A 76 3.06 -3.14 11.46
N PRO A 77 3.79 -3.12 12.59
CA PRO A 77 5.16 -2.62 12.61
C PRO A 77 6.10 -3.43 11.71
N GLY A 78 5.99 -4.76 11.74
CA GLY A 78 6.78 -5.65 10.89
C GLY A 78 6.44 -5.45 9.40
N LEU A 79 5.15 -5.30 9.08
CA LEU A 79 4.70 -5.03 7.72
C LEU A 79 5.23 -3.68 7.21
N LEU A 80 5.20 -2.63 8.03
CA LEU A 80 5.75 -1.32 7.66
C LEU A 80 7.28 -1.34 7.49
N LEU A 81 7.98 -2.11 8.32
CA LEU A 81 9.43 -2.32 8.16
C LEU A 81 9.75 -3.03 6.85
N LEU A 82 9.05 -4.12 6.54
CA LEU A 82 9.21 -4.87 5.28
C LEU A 82 8.89 -3.99 4.06
N MET A 83 7.83 -3.19 4.15
CA MET A 83 7.49 -2.20 3.12
C MET A 83 8.63 -1.20 2.90
N THR A 84 9.21 -0.69 3.99
CA THR A 84 10.32 0.28 3.90
C THR A 84 11.55 -0.36 3.25
N ILE A 85 11.91 -1.57 3.66
CA ILE A 85 13.03 -2.33 3.07
C ILE A 85 12.78 -2.55 1.57
N ALA A 86 11.56 -2.93 1.19
CA ALA A 86 11.19 -3.16 -0.20
C ALA A 86 11.30 -1.89 -1.04
N PHE A 87 10.78 -0.75 -0.56
CA PHE A 87 10.91 0.52 -1.29
C PHE A 87 12.37 0.98 -1.41
N VAL A 88 13.12 0.99 -0.31
CA VAL A 88 14.51 1.46 -0.31
C VAL A 88 15.37 0.59 -1.23
N SER A 89 15.26 -0.74 -1.09
CA SER A 89 15.99 -1.68 -1.95
C SER A 89 15.55 -1.55 -3.41
N GLY A 90 14.25 -1.40 -3.65
CA GLY A 90 13.70 -1.27 -4.99
C GLY A 90 14.19 -0.04 -5.72
N PHE A 91 14.28 1.11 -5.04
CA PHE A 91 14.86 2.31 -5.64
C PHE A 91 16.39 2.25 -5.75
N ALA A 92 17.07 1.59 -4.81
CA ALA A 92 18.52 1.41 -4.89
C ALA A 92 18.96 0.47 -6.02
N LEU A 93 18.08 -0.45 -6.44
CA LEU A 93 18.31 -1.44 -7.50
C LEU A 93 17.54 -1.13 -8.80
N ALA A 94 16.96 0.07 -8.91
CA ALA A 94 16.13 0.51 -10.05
C ALA A 94 16.95 0.93 -11.28
#